data_AF-A0AAV6GRX7-F1
#
_entry.id   AF-A0AAV6GRX7-F1
#
_cell.length_a   1.000
_cell.length_b   1.000
_cell.length_c   1.000
_cell.angle_alpha   90.00
_cell.angle_beta   90.00
_cell.angle_gamma   90.00
#
_symmetry.space_group_name_H-M   'P 1'
#
loop_
_entity.id
_entity.type
_entity.pdbx_description
1 polymer ?
#
loop_
_entity_poly.entity_id
_entity_poly.type
_entity_poly.pdbx_seq_one_letter_code
_entity_poly.pdbx_strand_id
1 'polypeptide(L)'
;MRVSLIRFRSLILLCANRQRYMKANILQQRLAEQQRLAREVINVSQLPVPAELGGLLQTITVEKQLHSDCLALVEAPRIAVDSQLTLPLDINNHLMTKYVRSHFRELKFGMLMSPLETSLTRLEEDLKHDARNVFMLILRFMGDPNLNGAQENLFGNYIIQRGLATAPIRDEILAQIANQVWRNEHHGNAERGWLLMAACLSSFFPSDHMDKYLLKFVSDYALDGYQALCQHKLLQGLQKAPLGPDACRTYPPLPVGVDRHPKEITHAASDILH
;
A
#
# COMPACT_ATOMS: atom_id res chain seq x y z
N MET A 1 -1.09 31.93 47.97
CA MET A 1 -0.47 32.48 46.73
C MET A 1 0.17 31.43 45.81
N ARG A 2 0.94 30.43 46.32
CA ARG A 2 1.64 29.44 45.46
C ARG A 2 0.72 28.54 44.61
N VAL A 3 -0.40 28.07 45.18
CA VAL A 3 -1.36 27.19 44.47
C VAL A 3 -2.07 27.91 43.30
N SER A 4 -2.38 29.20 43.47
CA SER A 4 -3.01 30.05 42.46
C SER A 4 -2.10 30.25 41.24
N LEU A 5 -0.80 30.44 41.47
CA LEU A 5 0.24 30.59 40.45
C LEU A 5 0.49 29.30 39.66
N ILE A 6 0.41 28.13 40.33
CA ILE A 6 0.52 26.83 39.67
C ILE A 6 -0.68 26.61 38.75
N ARG A 7 -1.90 26.84 39.23
CA ARG A 7 -3.13 26.72 38.40
C ARG A 7 -3.10 27.67 37.21
N PHE A 8 -2.64 28.90 37.41
CA PHE A 8 -2.49 29.89 36.34
C PHE A 8 -1.45 29.46 35.29
N ARG A 9 -0.28 28.96 35.72
CA ARG A 9 0.73 28.39 34.82
C ARG A 9 0.22 27.17 34.07
N SER A 10 -0.53 26.28 34.72
CA SER A 10 -1.14 25.10 34.09
C SER A 10 -2.14 25.48 32.99
N LEU A 11 -2.97 26.52 33.21
CA LEU A 11 -3.91 27.02 32.21
C LEU A 11 -3.20 27.66 31.01
N ILE A 12 -2.12 28.41 31.26
CA ILE A 12 -1.29 28.99 30.19
C ILE A 12 -0.63 27.88 29.36
N LEU A 13 -0.07 26.86 30.02
CA LEU A 13 0.52 25.69 29.35
C LEU A 13 -0.51 24.93 28.51
N LEU A 14 -1.73 24.73 29.02
CA LEU A 14 -2.81 24.08 28.29
C LEU A 14 -3.22 24.88 27.05
N CYS A 15 -3.35 26.19 27.17
CA CYS A 15 -3.66 27.06 26.03
C CYS A 15 -2.54 27.07 24.99
N ALA A 16 -1.28 27.13 25.42
CA ALA A 16 -0.12 27.08 24.54
C ALA A 16 0.00 25.74 23.82
N ASN A 17 -0.23 24.62 24.52
CA ASN A 17 -0.24 23.28 23.91
C ASN A 17 -1.40 23.12 22.92
N ARG A 18 -2.60 23.61 23.26
CA ARG A 18 -3.75 23.58 22.33
C ARG A 18 -3.49 24.42 21.09
N GLN A 19 -2.87 25.59 21.23
CA GLN A 19 -2.47 26.42 20.08
C GLN A 19 -1.41 25.73 19.22
N ARG A 20 -0.41 25.08 19.82
CA ARG A 20 0.59 24.29 19.08
C ARG A 20 -0.06 23.12 18.35
N TYR A 21 -0.97 22.42 18.99
CA TYR A 21 -1.73 21.32 18.40
C TYR A 21 -2.60 21.80 17.22
N MET A 22 -3.37 22.88 17.39
CA MET A 22 -4.16 23.43 16.28
C MET A 22 -3.29 23.94 15.13
N LYS A 23 -2.15 24.58 15.43
CA LYS A 23 -1.18 24.98 14.39
C LYS A 23 -0.60 23.77 13.66
N ALA A 24 -0.26 22.69 14.37
CA ALA A 24 0.21 21.45 13.78
C ALA A 24 -0.86 20.79 12.89
N ASN A 25 -2.12 20.75 13.33
CA ASN A 25 -3.22 20.23 12.52
C ASN A 25 -3.46 21.06 11.25
N ILE A 26 -3.43 22.40 11.35
CA ILE A 26 -3.59 23.29 10.17
C ILE A 26 -2.41 23.12 9.21
N LEU A 27 -1.19 22.99 9.73
CA LEU A 27 -0.01 22.70 8.91
C LEU A 27 -0.13 21.33 8.25
N GLN A 28 -0.61 20.31 8.96
CA GLN A 28 -0.89 19.00 8.38
C GLN A 28 -1.95 19.07 7.29
N GLN A 29 -3.03 19.84 7.48
CA GLN A 29 -4.05 20.08 6.46
C GLN A 29 -3.48 20.80 5.24
N ARG A 30 -2.68 21.86 5.43
CA ARG A 30 -2.03 22.58 4.32
C ARG A 30 -1.01 21.73 3.59
N LEU A 31 -0.24 20.91 4.30
CA LEU A 31 0.68 19.96 3.69
C LEU A 31 -0.10 18.89 2.92
N ALA A 32 -1.21 18.38 3.46
CA ALA A 32 -2.10 17.46 2.76
C ALA A 32 -2.74 18.12 1.53
N GLU A 33 -3.13 19.38 1.59
CA GLU A 33 -3.65 20.17 0.45
C GLU A 33 -2.57 20.43 -0.59
N GLN A 34 -1.36 20.83 -0.19
CA GLN A 34 -0.22 20.98 -1.10
C GLN A 34 0.16 19.64 -1.74
N GLN A 35 0.15 18.56 -0.97
CA GLN A 35 0.31 17.20 -1.49
C GLN A 35 -0.83 16.81 -2.42
N ARG A 36 -2.07 17.28 -2.20
CA ARG A 36 -3.20 17.07 -3.11
C ARG A 36 -3.01 17.81 -4.43
N LEU A 37 -2.59 19.07 -4.38
CA LEU A 37 -2.31 19.89 -5.57
C LEU A 37 -1.10 19.36 -6.36
N ALA A 38 -0.07 18.85 -5.68
CA ALA A 38 1.07 18.20 -6.32
C ALA A 38 0.69 16.89 -7.07
N ARG A 39 -0.50 16.33 -6.85
CA ARG A 39 -1.02 15.14 -7.57
C ARG A 39 -1.61 15.49 -8.94
N GLU A 40 -1.91 16.76 -9.24
CA GLU A 40 -2.61 17.20 -10.47
C GLU A 40 -1.73 17.28 -11.73
N VAL A 41 -0.67 16.46 -11.86
CA VAL A 41 0.22 16.55 -13.04
C VAL A 41 -0.37 15.82 -14.26
N ILE A 42 -1.37 14.95 -14.08
CA ILE A 42 -2.24 14.40 -15.14
C ILE A 42 -3.67 14.26 -14.59
N ASN A 43 -4.69 14.48 -15.41
CA ASN A 43 -6.08 14.35 -15.00
C ASN A 43 -6.52 12.87 -14.89
N VAL A 44 -5.89 12.13 -13.97
CA VAL A 44 -6.12 10.70 -13.73
C VAL A 44 -7.58 10.39 -13.37
N SER A 45 -8.30 11.40 -12.88
CA SER A 45 -9.73 11.32 -12.56
C SER A 45 -10.61 10.97 -13.78
N GLN A 46 -10.14 11.24 -15.00
CA GLN A 46 -10.84 10.98 -16.27
C GLN A 46 -10.63 9.56 -16.82
N LEU A 47 -9.74 8.75 -16.23
CA LEU A 47 -9.52 7.39 -16.70
C LEU A 47 -10.78 6.52 -16.48
N PRO A 48 -11.19 5.68 -17.45
CA PRO A 48 -12.42 4.91 -17.33
C PRO A 48 -12.37 3.96 -16.12
N VAL A 49 -13.38 4.04 -15.26
CA VAL A 49 -13.59 3.08 -14.17
C VAL A 49 -14.44 1.94 -14.73
N PRO A 50 -14.07 0.66 -14.54
CA PRO A 50 -14.91 -0.47 -14.91
C PRO A 50 -16.34 -0.32 -14.37
N ALA A 51 -17.35 -0.65 -15.17
CA ALA A 51 -18.76 -0.41 -14.82
C ALA A 51 -19.18 -1.07 -13.50
N GLU A 52 -18.60 -2.23 -13.17
CA GLU A 52 -18.80 -2.95 -11.91
C GLU A 52 -18.37 -2.11 -10.69
N LEU A 53 -17.21 -1.45 -10.80
CA LEU A 53 -16.70 -0.52 -9.80
C LEU A 53 -17.50 0.79 -9.76
N GLY A 54 -17.94 1.26 -10.93
CA GLY A 54 -18.83 2.43 -11.04
C GLY A 54 -20.15 2.21 -10.31
N GLY A 55 -20.73 1.02 -10.40
CA GLY A 55 -21.92 0.62 -9.64
C GLY A 55 -21.71 0.66 -8.14
N LEU A 56 -20.62 0.05 -7.64
CA LEU A 56 -20.27 0.04 -6.21
C LEU A 56 -19.99 1.44 -5.64
N LEU A 57 -19.37 2.32 -6.43
CA LEU A 57 -19.16 3.71 -6.04
C LEU A 57 -20.47 4.48 -5.88
N GLN A 58 -21.49 4.18 -6.70
CA GLN A 58 -22.83 4.78 -6.59
C GLN A 58 -23.63 4.21 -5.42
N THR A 59 -23.43 2.95 -5.04
CA THR A 59 -24.07 2.39 -3.85
C THR A 59 -23.50 2.99 -2.57
N ILE A 60 -22.18 3.21 -2.49
CA ILE A 60 -21.54 3.83 -1.31
C ILE A 60 -21.95 5.30 -1.14
N THR A 61 -22.24 6.04 -2.22
CA THR A 61 -22.79 7.40 -2.10
C THR A 61 -24.24 7.41 -1.59
N VAL A 62 -25.00 6.33 -1.81
CA VAL A 62 -26.39 6.16 -1.34
C VAL A 62 -26.46 5.55 0.07
N GLU A 63 -25.57 4.62 0.43
CA GLU A 63 -25.59 3.87 1.69
C GLU A 63 -24.90 4.57 2.88
N LYS A 64 -24.81 5.90 2.89
CA LYS A 64 -24.13 6.64 3.96
C LYS A 64 -24.83 6.58 5.34
N GLN A 65 -25.75 5.64 5.60
CA GLN A 65 -26.54 5.65 6.85
C GLN A 65 -26.94 4.33 7.53
N LEU A 66 -26.57 3.10 7.13
CA LEU A 66 -27.23 1.92 7.76
C LEU A 66 -26.42 0.73 8.31
N HIS A 67 -25.08 0.69 8.29
CA HIS A 67 -24.38 -0.39 9.00
C HIS A 67 -23.24 0.12 9.88
N SER A 68 -23.63 0.67 11.04
CA SER A 68 -22.77 0.88 12.21
C SER A 68 -22.62 -0.38 13.07
N ASP A 69 -23.44 -1.41 12.86
CA ASP A 69 -23.53 -2.55 13.78
C ASP A 69 -23.24 -3.87 13.05
N CYS A 70 -21.95 -4.20 12.87
CA CYS A 70 -21.47 -5.58 12.75
C CYS A 70 -19.92 -5.61 12.82
N LEU A 71 -19.36 -5.22 13.96
CA LEU A 71 -17.98 -5.58 14.30
C LEU A 71 -18.04 -6.71 15.33
N ALA A 72 -18.00 -7.95 14.85
CA ALA A 72 -17.65 -9.06 15.72
C ALA A 72 -16.17 -8.88 16.12
N LEU A 73 -15.92 -8.66 17.41
CA LEU A 73 -14.58 -8.56 18.00
C LEU A 73 -13.90 -9.94 17.88
N VAL A 74 -13.20 -10.18 16.78
CA VAL A 74 -12.36 -11.37 16.62
C VAL A 74 -11.10 -11.14 17.44
N GLU A 75 -10.87 -12.00 18.44
CA GLU A 75 -9.64 -12.01 19.24
C GLU A 75 -8.41 -12.04 18.32
N ALA A 76 -7.45 -11.16 18.61
CA ALA A 76 -6.19 -11.10 17.87
C ALA A 76 -5.50 -12.47 17.92
N PRO A 77 -5.12 -13.06 16.76
CA PRO A 77 -4.40 -14.33 16.75
C PRO A 77 -3.10 -14.16 17.52
N ARG A 78 -2.80 -15.10 18.42
CA ARG A 78 -1.53 -15.15 19.14
C ARG A 78 -0.43 -15.43 18.12
N ILE A 79 0.32 -14.40 17.76
CA ILE A 79 1.46 -14.50 16.85
C ILE A 79 2.54 -15.29 17.58
N ALA A 80 2.75 -16.54 17.18
CA ALA A 80 4.02 -17.21 17.44
C ALA A 80 5.09 -16.41 16.69
N VAL A 81 5.96 -15.73 17.44
CA VAL A 81 7.11 -15.01 16.88
C VAL A 81 8.10 -16.06 16.41
N ASP A 82 7.93 -16.53 15.19
CA ASP A 82 8.89 -17.47 14.61
C ASP A 82 10.08 -16.69 14.04
N SER A 83 11.10 -16.58 14.90
CA SER A 83 12.50 -16.89 14.62
C SER A 83 13.08 -16.44 13.26
N GLN A 84 13.69 -15.24 13.26
CA GLN A 84 14.78 -14.83 12.35
C GLN A 84 14.60 -15.08 10.85
N LEU A 85 13.64 -14.40 10.21
CA LEU A 85 13.58 -14.31 8.75
C LEU A 85 14.77 -13.46 8.25
N THR A 86 15.85 -14.12 7.83
CA THR A 86 17.03 -13.48 7.23
C THR A 86 16.93 -13.46 5.70
N LEU A 87 17.48 -12.43 5.07
CA LEU A 87 17.54 -12.35 3.61
C LEU A 87 18.42 -13.48 3.06
N PRO A 88 18.01 -14.16 1.98
CA PRO A 88 18.85 -15.15 1.31
C PRO A 88 20.20 -14.56 0.90
N LEU A 89 21.28 -15.33 1.07
CA LEU A 89 22.65 -14.87 0.73
C LEU A 89 22.83 -14.58 -0.77
N ASP A 90 21.99 -15.18 -1.63
CA ASP A 90 21.97 -15.00 -3.08
C ASP A 90 21.03 -13.87 -3.54
N ILE A 91 20.47 -13.07 -2.63
CA ILE A 91 19.48 -12.03 -2.98
C ILE A 91 20.03 -10.99 -3.98
N ASN A 92 21.33 -10.71 -3.92
CA ASN A 92 21.99 -9.78 -4.84
C ASN A 92 22.09 -10.30 -6.28
N ASN A 93 21.89 -11.61 -6.51
CA ASN A 93 21.81 -12.16 -7.86
C ASN A 93 20.46 -11.87 -8.54
N HIS A 94 19.44 -11.47 -7.78
CA HIS A 94 18.06 -11.30 -8.21
C HIS A 94 17.70 -9.81 -8.39
N LEU A 95 18.50 -9.08 -9.16
CA LEU A 95 18.20 -7.67 -9.47
C LEU A 95 16.96 -7.54 -10.37
N MET A 96 16.09 -6.57 -10.08
CA MET A 96 14.89 -6.28 -10.88
C MET A 96 15.21 -6.04 -12.37
N THR A 97 16.39 -5.49 -12.67
CA THR A 97 16.88 -5.32 -14.06
C THR A 97 17.02 -6.64 -14.82
N LYS A 98 17.36 -7.74 -14.14
CA LYS A 98 17.39 -9.08 -14.75
C LYS A 98 15.98 -9.61 -14.99
N TYR A 99 15.05 -9.38 -14.05
CA TYR A 99 13.65 -9.76 -14.20
C TYR A 99 13.03 -9.08 -15.42
N VAL A 100 13.20 -7.76 -15.57
CA VAL A 100 12.73 -6.99 -16.73
C VAL A 100 13.27 -7.56 -18.04
N ARG A 101 14.56 -7.91 -18.09
CA ARG A 101 15.17 -8.50 -19.31
C ARG A 101 14.57 -9.84 -19.72
N SER A 102 14.15 -10.65 -18.76
CA SER A 102 13.62 -11.99 -19.01
C SER A 102 12.10 -11.97 -19.26
N HIS A 103 11.35 -11.25 -18.43
CA HIS A 103 9.90 -11.37 -18.32
C HIS A 103 9.12 -10.21 -18.97
N PHE A 104 9.73 -9.03 -19.17
CA PHE A 104 9.02 -7.91 -19.78
C PHE A 104 8.98 -8.04 -21.31
N ARG A 105 7.96 -7.42 -21.91
CA ARG A 105 7.89 -7.23 -23.38
C ARG A 105 8.81 -6.11 -23.84
N GLU A 106 8.69 -4.96 -23.19
CA GLU A 106 9.57 -3.81 -23.41
C GLU A 106 10.57 -3.72 -22.28
N LEU A 107 11.85 -3.50 -22.62
CA LEU A 107 12.94 -3.35 -21.65
C LEU A 107 12.94 -1.96 -20.98
N LYS A 108 11.76 -1.45 -20.66
CA LYS A 108 11.56 -0.14 -20.01
C LYS A 108 11.06 -0.39 -18.59
N PHE A 109 11.74 0.22 -17.64
CA PHE A 109 11.35 0.21 -16.23
C PHE A 109 11.50 1.61 -15.65
N GLY A 110 10.40 2.19 -15.20
CA GLY A 110 10.26 3.59 -14.86
C GLY A 110 8.80 3.99 -14.77
N MET A 111 8.49 4.88 -13.81
CA MET A 111 7.14 5.38 -13.59
C MET A 111 6.53 5.92 -14.88
N LEU A 112 5.37 5.40 -15.24
CA LEU A 112 4.61 5.81 -16.41
C LEU A 112 3.44 6.69 -15.97
N MET A 113 3.26 7.74 -16.75
CA MET A 113 2.28 8.79 -16.54
C MET A 113 1.03 8.58 -17.42
N SER A 114 1.18 7.85 -18.53
CA SER A 114 0.09 7.47 -19.43
C SER A 114 -0.33 6.01 -19.19
N PRO A 115 -1.61 5.65 -19.47
CA PRO A 115 -2.05 4.26 -19.46
C PRO A 115 -1.17 3.36 -20.32
N LEU A 116 -1.01 2.11 -19.91
CA LEU A 116 -0.32 1.09 -20.67
C LEU A 116 -1.07 0.76 -21.97
N GLU A 117 -0.34 0.74 -23.09
CA GLU A 117 -0.88 0.27 -24.37
C GLU A 117 -1.05 -1.26 -24.39
N THR A 118 -0.17 -2.00 -23.68
CA THR A 118 -0.20 -3.46 -23.49
C THR A 118 0.40 -3.86 -22.14
N SER A 119 0.28 -5.14 -21.73
CA SER A 119 0.87 -5.64 -20.47
C SER A 119 2.39 -5.49 -20.42
N LEU A 120 2.95 -5.24 -19.23
CA LEU A 120 4.38 -5.11 -19.00
C LEU A 120 5.09 -6.46 -19.19
N THR A 121 4.54 -7.51 -18.58
CA THR A 121 5.05 -8.88 -18.67
C THR A 121 4.47 -9.63 -19.88
N ARG A 122 5.11 -10.74 -20.24
CA ARG A 122 4.66 -11.66 -21.29
C ARG A 122 3.46 -12.47 -20.81
N LEU A 123 2.28 -11.87 -20.93
CA LEU A 123 1.00 -12.45 -20.57
C LEU A 123 0.23 -12.99 -21.79
N GLU A 124 -0.70 -13.90 -21.58
CA GLU A 124 -1.63 -14.40 -22.62
C GLU A 124 -2.51 -13.26 -23.17
N GLU A 125 -2.94 -13.39 -24.43
CA GLU A 125 -3.73 -12.35 -25.13
C GLU A 125 -5.02 -11.98 -24.37
N ASP A 126 -5.71 -12.97 -23.82
CA ASP A 126 -6.99 -12.78 -23.12
C ASP A 126 -6.84 -11.92 -21.85
N LEU A 127 -5.68 -11.98 -21.20
CA LEU A 127 -5.40 -11.25 -19.97
C LEU A 127 -4.76 -9.88 -20.23
N LYS A 128 -4.40 -9.53 -21.47
CA LYS A 128 -3.84 -8.20 -21.79
C LYS A 128 -4.85 -7.08 -21.56
N HIS A 129 -6.13 -7.33 -21.78
CA HIS A 129 -7.16 -6.35 -21.50
C HIS A 129 -7.24 -6.07 -19.99
N ASP A 130 -7.19 -7.13 -19.20
CA ASP A 130 -7.21 -7.07 -17.76
C ASP A 130 -5.99 -6.35 -17.18
N ALA A 131 -4.80 -6.66 -17.69
CA ALA A 131 -3.56 -6.00 -17.30
C ALA A 131 -3.63 -4.48 -17.50
N ARG A 132 -4.21 -4.02 -18.62
CA ARG A 132 -4.41 -2.59 -18.91
C ARG A 132 -5.41 -1.95 -17.97
N ASN A 133 -6.51 -2.65 -17.69
CA ASN A 133 -7.53 -2.17 -16.76
C ASN A 133 -6.96 -2.01 -15.35
N VAL A 134 -6.18 -3.00 -14.86
CA VAL A 134 -5.54 -2.91 -13.55
C VAL A 134 -4.53 -1.75 -13.51
N PHE A 135 -3.78 -1.53 -14.58
CA PHE A 135 -2.84 -0.40 -14.62
C PHE A 135 -3.55 0.95 -14.51
N MET A 136 -4.68 1.14 -15.20
CA MET A 136 -5.49 2.36 -15.06
C MET A 136 -6.00 2.54 -13.62
N LEU A 137 -6.39 1.45 -12.96
CA LEU A 137 -6.80 1.48 -11.55
C LEU A 137 -5.63 1.83 -10.63
N ILE A 138 -4.43 1.33 -10.88
CA ILE A 138 -3.21 1.69 -10.14
C ILE A 138 -2.90 3.18 -10.30
N LEU A 139 -2.96 3.70 -11.54
CA LEU A 139 -2.77 5.13 -11.79
C LEU A 139 -3.78 5.95 -10.99
N ARG A 140 -5.07 5.61 -11.06
CA ARG A 140 -6.13 6.29 -10.29
C ARG A 140 -5.87 6.20 -8.79
N PHE A 141 -5.57 5.02 -8.28
CA PHE A 141 -5.31 4.80 -6.87
C PHE A 141 -4.13 5.63 -6.35
N MET A 142 -3.09 5.87 -7.17
CA MET A 142 -1.94 6.67 -6.75
C MET A 142 -2.19 8.18 -6.93
N GLY A 143 -2.73 8.59 -8.08
CA GLY A 143 -2.74 9.98 -8.51
C GLY A 143 -4.07 10.73 -8.37
N ASP A 144 -5.19 10.07 -8.09
CA ASP A 144 -6.49 10.77 -8.01
C ASP A 144 -6.63 11.52 -6.67
N PRO A 145 -6.74 12.87 -6.68
CA PRO A 145 -6.86 13.68 -5.46
C PRO A 145 -8.29 13.66 -4.87
N ASN A 146 -9.28 13.21 -5.65
CA ASN A 146 -10.69 13.18 -5.27
C ASN A 146 -11.07 11.92 -4.49
N LEU A 147 -10.20 10.90 -4.49
CA LEU A 147 -10.44 9.70 -3.71
C LEU A 147 -10.44 10.05 -2.21
N ASN A 148 -11.52 9.67 -1.53
CA ASN A 148 -11.60 9.66 -0.07
C ASN A 148 -11.24 8.27 0.47
N GLY A 149 -11.01 8.13 1.79
CA GLY A 149 -10.55 6.87 2.38
C GLY A 149 -11.43 5.65 2.07
N ALA A 150 -12.75 5.81 1.88
CA ALA A 150 -13.63 4.70 1.49
C ALA A 150 -13.43 4.31 0.02
N GLN A 151 -13.32 5.29 -0.88
CA GLN A 151 -13.05 5.05 -2.29
C GLN A 151 -11.65 4.46 -2.49
N GLU A 152 -10.64 4.98 -1.81
CA GLU A 152 -9.28 4.41 -1.83
C GLU A 152 -9.29 2.93 -1.46
N ASN A 153 -9.97 2.56 -0.36
CA ASN A 153 -10.12 1.17 0.04
C ASN A 153 -10.84 0.33 -1.03
N LEU A 154 -11.88 0.86 -1.68
CA LEU A 154 -12.59 0.14 -2.74
C LEU A 154 -11.68 -0.13 -3.95
N PHE A 155 -10.95 0.89 -4.42
CA PHE A 155 -10.00 0.75 -5.53
C PHE A 155 -8.90 -0.26 -5.20
N GLY A 156 -8.30 -0.16 -4.00
CA GLY A 156 -7.27 -1.10 -3.54
C GLY A 156 -7.79 -2.53 -3.46
N ASN A 157 -8.97 -2.73 -2.86
CA ASN A 157 -9.59 -4.05 -2.72
C ASN A 157 -9.93 -4.68 -4.07
N TYR A 158 -10.42 -3.90 -5.03
CA TYR A 158 -10.71 -4.41 -6.35
C TYR A 158 -9.44 -4.86 -7.08
N ILE A 159 -8.36 -4.07 -7.03
CA ILE A 159 -7.06 -4.45 -7.60
C ILE A 159 -6.58 -5.78 -6.98
N ILE A 160 -6.69 -5.90 -5.65
CA ILE A 160 -6.31 -7.13 -4.93
C ILE A 160 -7.19 -8.30 -5.37
N GLN A 161 -8.51 -8.10 -5.50
CA GLN A 161 -9.45 -9.13 -5.93
C GLN A 161 -9.13 -9.65 -7.34
N ARG A 162 -8.69 -8.78 -8.26
CA ARG A 162 -8.19 -9.21 -9.58
C ARG A 162 -7.00 -10.17 -9.47
N GLY A 163 -6.04 -9.85 -8.60
CA GLY A 163 -4.89 -10.73 -8.33
C GLY A 163 -5.29 -12.04 -7.66
N LEU A 164 -6.28 -12.02 -6.76
CA LEU A 164 -6.78 -13.23 -6.10
C LEU A 164 -7.48 -14.17 -7.08
N ALA A 165 -8.36 -13.62 -7.93
CA ALA A 165 -9.17 -14.38 -8.88
C ALA A 165 -8.35 -15.01 -10.01
N THR A 166 -7.27 -14.36 -10.45
CA THR A 166 -6.51 -14.77 -11.64
C THR A 166 -5.03 -14.89 -11.31
N ALA A 167 -4.54 -16.11 -11.04
CA ALA A 167 -3.15 -16.32 -10.65
C ALA A 167 -2.09 -15.73 -11.63
N PRO A 168 -2.24 -15.84 -12.97
CA PRO A 168 -1.28 -15.27 -13.91
C PRO A 168 -1.17 -13.74 -13.86
N ILE A 169 -2.19 -13.02 -13.37
CA ILE A 169 -2.16 -11.55 -13.33
C ILE A 169 -1.42 -11.01 -12.10
N ARG A 170 -1.14 -11.85 -11.09
CA ARG A 170 -0.50 -11.43 -9.83
C ARG A 170 0.85 -10.78 -10.07
N ASP A 171 1.70 -11.44 -10.85
CA ASP A 171 3.03 -10.94 -11.19
C ASP A 171 2.95 -9.67 -12.02
N GLU A 172 1.98 -9.58 -12.93
CA GLU A 172 1.73 -8.37 -13.71
C GLU A 172 1.34 -7.19 -12.79
N ILE A 173 0.44 -7.40 -11.83
CA ILE A 173 0.05 -6.36 -10.86
C ILE A 173 1.25 -5.91 -10.04
N LEU A 174 2.02 -6.85 -9.49
CA LEU A 174 3.20 -6.53 -8.69
C LEU A 174 4.27 -5.82 -9.53
N ALA A 175 4.46 -6.21 -10.79
CA ALA A 175 5.40 -5.57 -11.71
C ALA A 175 4.96 -4.14 -12.06
N GLN A 176 3.66 -3.93 -12.30
CA GLN A 176 3.09 -2.61 -12.54
C GLN A 176 3.27 -1.68 -11.32
N ILE A 177 2.98 -2.16 -10.11
CA ILE A 177 3.17 -1.36 -8.89
C ILE A 177 4.67 -1.07 -8.69
N ALA A 178 5.54 -2.07 -8.82
CA ALA A 178 7.00 -1.90 -8.72
C ALA A 178 7.51 -0.86 -9.72
N ASN A 179 6.99 -0.88 -10.95
CA ASN A 179 7.32 0.09 -11.98
C ASN A 179 6.89 1.53 -11.59
N GLN A 180 5.70 1.68 -11.00
CA GLN A 180 5.17 3.00 -10.60
C GLN A 180 5.84 3.59 -9.36
N VAL A 181 6.35 2.77 -8.43
CA VAL A 181 7.08 3.25 -7.24
C VAL A 181 8.56 3.50 -7.52
N TRP A 182 9.11 2.92 -8.58
CA TRP A 182 10.51 3.08 -8.97
C TRP A 182 10.83 4.50 -9.40
N ARG A 183 11.71 5.17 -8.63
CA ARG A 183 12.18 6.55 -8.90
C ARG A 183 11.04 7.54 -9.18
N ASN A 184 9.92 7.38 -8.47
CA ASN A 184 8.78 8.27 -8.61
C ASN A 184 9.08 9.61 -7.93
N GLU A 185 9.10 10.68 -8.71
CA GLU A 185 9.38 12.05 -8.23
C GLU A 185 8.27 12.59 -7.33
N HIS A 186 7.05 12.04 -7.44
CA HIS A 186 5.91 12.39 -6.59
C HIS A 186 5.86 11.50 -5.36
N HIS A 187 6.52 11.93 -4.27
CA HIS A 187 6.57 11.17 -3.01
C HIS A 187 5.21 10.68 -2.50
N GLY A 188 4.15 11.50 -2.60
CA GLY A 188 2.81 11.09 -2.16
C GLY A 188 2.20 9.97 -3.03
N ASN A 189 2.48 9.96 -4.33
CA ASN A 189 2.05 8.88 -5.21
C ASN A 189 2.84 7.60 -4.91
N ALA A 190 4.15 7.75 -4.71
CA ALA A 190 5.04 6.64 -4.35
C ALA A 190 4.60 5.96 -3.05
N GLU A 191 4.27 6.73 -2.00
CA GLU A 191 3.77 6.22 -0.73
C GLU A 191 2.48 5.41 -0.91
N ARG A 192 1.53 5.91 -1.69
CA ARG A 192 0.30 5.16 -2.03
C ARG A 192 0.61 3.89 -2.81
N GLY A 193 1.55 3.92 -3.75
CA GLY A 193 2.01 2.73 -4.45
C GLY A 193 2.60 1.67 -3.51
N TRP A 194 3.41 2.08 -2.54
CA TRP A 194 3.95 1.17 -1.52
C TRP A 194 2.88 0.62 -0.57
N LEU A 195 1.87 1.41 -0.22
CA LEU A 195 0.69 0.95 0.50
C LEU A 195 -0.04 -0.15 -0.28
N LEU A 196 -0.26 0.07 -1.58
CA LEU A 196 -0.91 -0.91 -2.45
C LEU A 196 -0.05 -2.19 -2.60
N MET A 197 1.27 -2.06 -2.73
CA MET A 197 2.21 -3.18 -2.73
C MET A 197 2.07 -4.02 -1.45
N ALA A 198 2.10 -3.38 -0.28
CA ALA A 198 1.97 -4.06 1.00
C ALA A 198 0.60 -4.76 1.15
N ALA A 199 -0.46 -4.17 0.64
CA ALA A 199 -1.80 -4.75 0.65
C ALA A 199 -1.91 -5.98 -0.27
N CYS A 200 -1.30 -5.91 -1.47
CA CYS A 200 -1.21 -7.06 -2.39
C CYS A 200 -0.44 -8.22 -1.75
N LEU A 201 0.76 -7.96 -1.20
CA LEU A 201 1.59 -8.94 -0.50
C LEU A 201 0.96 -9.50 0.78
N SER A 202 -0.08 -8.86 1.30
CA SER A 202 -0.87 -9.37 2.43
C SER A 202 -1.95 -10.37 2.01
N SER A 203 -2.24 -10.43 0.71
CA SER A 203 -3.41 -11.11 0.15
C SER A 203 -3.01 -12.29 -0.73
N PHE A 204 -2.03 -12.08 -1.61
CA PHE A 204 -1.44 -13.10 -2.47
C PHE A 204 0.08 -12.96 -2.51
N PHE A 205 0.73 -14.04 -2.92
CA PHE A 205 2.18 -14.07 -3.10
C PHE A 205 2.55 -13.96 -4.58
N PRO A 206 3.71 -13.34 -4.90
CA PRO A 206 4.31 -13.44 -6.24
C PRO A 206 4.60 -14.90 -6.60
N SER A 207 4.75 -15.17 -7.90
CA SER A 207 5.24 -16.49 -8.34
C SER A 207 6.71 -16.72 -7.97
N ASP A 208 7.13 -17.99 -8.03
CA ASP A 208 8.52 -18.42 -7.86
C ASP A 208 9.50 -17.78 -8.87
N HIS A 209 8.97 -17.20 -9.96
CA HIS A 209 9.78 -16.49 -10.95
C HIS A 209 10.03 -15.03 -10.57
N MET A 210 9.23 -14.45 -9.67
CA MET A 210 9.27 -13.03 -9.30
C MET A 210 9.66 -12.78 -7.84
N ASP A 211 9.30 -13.69 -6.92
CA ASP A 211 9.47 -13.58 -5.47
C ASP A 211 10.82 -13.01 -4.99
N LYS A 212 11.94 -13.58 -5.43
CA LYS A 212 13.31 -13.19 -5.05
C LYS A 212 13.69 -11.85 -5.67
N TYR A 213 13.24 -11.58 -6.90
CA TYR A 213 13.47 -10.30 -7.57
C TYR A 213 12.73 -9.16 -6.89
N LEU A 214 11.48 -9.42 -6.49
CA LEU A 214 10.66 -8.46 -5.75
C LEU A 214 11.20 -8.26 -4.33
N LEU A 215 11.64 -9.32 -3.65
CA LEU A 215 12.28 -9.21 -2.34
C LEU A 215 13.54 -8.34 -2.39
N LYS A 216 14.42 -8.54 -3.39
CA LYS A 216 15.59 -7.70 -3.58
C LYS A 216 15.20 -6.25 -3.88
N PHE A 217 14.21 -6.03 -4.74
CA PHE A 217 13.71 -4.70 -5.09
C PHE A 217 13.16 -3.95 -3.87
N VAL A 218 12.29 -4.57 -3.08
CA VAL A 218 11.75 -3.99 -1.84
C VAL A 218 12.88 -3.67 -0.87
N SER A 219 13.87 -4.56 -0.75
CA SER A 219 15.00 -4.38 0.15
C SER A 219 15.85 -3.16 -0.21
N ASP A 220 15.99 -2.84 -1.49
CA ASP A 220 16.85 -1.75 -1.94
C ASP A 220 16.11 -0.40 -2.01
N TYR A 221 14.79 -0.41 -2.21
CA TYR A 221 14.06 0.77 -2.70
C TYR A 221 12.75 1.10 -1.99
N ALA A 222 12.28 0.25 -1.07
CA ALA A 222 11.08 0.57 -0.31
C ALA A 222 11.30 1.78 0.61
N LEU A 223 10.25 2.58 0.78
CA LEU A 223 10.24 3.68 1.75
C LEU A 223 10.34 3.16 3.19
N ASP A 224 10.91 3.97 4.08
CA ASP A 224 11.02 3.69 5.51
C ASP A 224 9.65 3.32 6.09
N GLY A 225 9.57 2.14 6.73
CA GLY A 225 8.34 1.57 7.28
C GLY A 225 7.67 0.51 6.40
N TYR A 226 7.77 0.61 5.07
CA TYR A 226 7.24 -0.41 4.15
C TYR A 226 8.24 -1.53 3.86
N GLN A 227 9.55 -1.23 3.93
CA GLN A 227 10.62 -2.18 3.67
C GLN A 227 10.50 -3.44 4.53
N ALA A 228 10.53 -3.29 5.86
CA ALA A 228 10.44 -4.42 6.79
C ALA A 228 9.12 -5.19 6.67
N LEU A 229 8.01 -4.49 6.47
CA LEU A 229 6.69 -5.08 6.30
C LEU A 229 6.62 -5.95 5.04
N CYS A 230 7.07 -5.42 3.91
CA CYS A 230 7.03 -6.12 2.63
C CYS A 230 8.05 -7.27 2.58
N GLN A 231 9.26 -7.06 3.12
CA GLN A 231 10.27 -8.12 3.27
C GLN A 231 9.72 -9.29 4.08
N HIS A 232 9.15 -9.01 5.26
CA HIS A 232 8.59 -10.04 6.12
C HIS A 232 7.49 -10.83 5.40
N LYS A 233 6.57 -10.16 4.69
CA LYS A 233 5.50 -10.82 3.92
C LYS A 233 6.05 -11.68 2.78
N LEU A 234 7.05 -11.20 2.05
CA LEU A 234 7.69 -11.94 0.97
C LEU A 234 8.45 -13.16 1.48
N LEU A 235 9.21 -13.01 2.58
CA LEU A 235 9.92 -14.12 3.23
C LEU A 235 8.95 -15.18 3.77
N GLN A 236 7.81 -14.76 4.33
CA GLN A 236 6.75 -15.68 4.71
C GLN A 236 6.15 -16.41 3.50
N GLY A 237 5.98 -15.74 2.36
CA GLY A 237 5.52 -16.34 1.11
C GLY A 237 6.49 -17.39 0.57
N LEU A 238 7.78 -17.05 0.53
CA LEU A 238 8.88 -17.94 0.12
C LEU A 238 8.91 -19.22 0.96
N GLN A 239 8.63 -19.15 2.27
CA GLN A 239 8.55 -20.33 3.13
C GLN A 239 7.28 -21.16 2.92
N LYS A 240 6.20 -20.55 2.40
CA LYS A 240 4.92 -21.20 2.13
C LYS A 240 4.78 -21.73 0.70
N ALA A 241 5.66 -21.33 -0.22
CA ALA A 241 5.73 -21.86 -1.59
C ALA A 241 5.71 -23.40 -1.71
N PRO A 242 6.27 -24.19 -0.75
CA PRO A 242 6.17 -25.65 -0.79
C PRO A 242 4.76 -26.22 -0.53
N LEU A 243 3.78 -25.41 -0.08
CA LEU A 243 2.45 -25.85 0.35
C LEU A 243 1.36 -25.70 -0.72
N GLY A 244 1.68 -25.22 -1.93
CA GLY A 244 0.73 -25.11 -3.03
C GLY A 244 -0.22 -23.89 -2.96
N PRO A 245 -1.18 -23.76 -3.91
CA PRO A 245 -2.02 -22.56 -4.09
C PRO A 245 -2.95 -22.22 -2.90
N ASP A 246 -3.12 -23.12 -1.94
CA ASP A 246 -3.96 -22.95 -0.75
C ASP A 246 -3.38 -21.98 0.30
N ALA A 247 -2.18 -21.44 0.08
CA ALA A 247 -1.55 -20.46 0.97
C ALA A 247 -2.05 -19.01 0.76
N CYS A 248 -2.80 -18.73 -0.32
CA CYS A 248 -3.33 -17.39 -0.61
C CYS A 248 -4.61 -17.10 0.19
N ARG A 249 -4.85 -15.84 0.58
CA ARG A 249 -6.12 -15.48 1.23
C ARG A 249 -7.28 -15.65 0.25
N THR A 250 -8.41 -16.12 0.75
CA THR A 250 -9.66 -16.22 -0.04
C THR A 250 -10.30 -14.85 -0.30
N TYR A 251 -9.96 -13.84 0.52
CA TYR A 251 -10.53 -12.48 0.47
C TYR A 251 -9.46 -11.40 0.72
N PRO A 252 -9.63 -10.16 0.19
CA PRO A 252 -8.74 -9.03 0.47
C PRO A 252 -8.69 -8.69 1.98
N PRO A 253 -7.66 -7.93 2.43
CA PRO A 253 -7.54 -7.54 3.84
C PRO A 253 -8.72 -6.65 4.22
N LEU A 254 -9.24 -6.83 5.44
CA LEU A 254 -10.26 -5.93 6.00
C LEU A 254 -9.72 -4.50 6.07
N PRO A 255 -10.60 -3.48 6.01
CA PRO A 255 -10.19 -2.07 6.04
C PRO A 255 -9.26 -1.80 7.22
N VAL A 256 -8.08 -1.24 6.94
CA VAL A 256 -7.20 -0.76 8.00
C VAL A 256 -7.93 0.42 8.66
N GLY A 257 -8.43 0.20 9.87
CA GLY A 257 -8.98 1.26 10.69
C GLY A 257 -7.97 2.40 10.77
N VAL A 258 -8.40 3.57 10.32
CA VAL A 258 -7.68 4.84 10.41
C VAL A 258 -7.61 5.20 11.89
N ASP A 259 -6.66 4.62 12.63
CA ASP A 259 -6.28 5.06 13.99
C ASP A 259 -5.03 4.33 14.50
N ARG A 260 -3.96 4.30 13.70
CA ARG A 260 -2.61 4.07 14.26
C ARG A 260 -1.64 5.12 13.74
N HIS A 261 -1.60 6.24 14.45
CA HIS A 261 -0.48 7.17 14.38
C HIS A 261 0.84 6.47 14.74
N PRO A 262 1.96 6.78 14.07
CA PRO A 262 3.27 6.19 14.35
C PRO A 262 3.94 6.85 15.58
N LYS A 263 3.35 6.68 16.77
CA LYS A 263 3.92 7.20 18.03
C LYS A 263 4.06 6.20 19.17
N GLU A 264 3.71 4.93 18.98
CA GLU A 264 3.80 3.92 20.06
C GLU A 264 4.92 2.89 19.90
N ILE A 265 5.92 3.14 19.05
CA ILE A 265 7.09 2.23 18.92
C ILE A 265 8.26 2.64 19.84
N THR A 266 8.21 3.79 20.51
CA THR A 266 9.36 4.29 21.30
C THR A 266 9.37 3.97 22.80
N HIS A 267 8.50 3.09 23.31
CA HIS A 267 8.51 2.77 24.76
C HIS A 267 8.92 1.34 25.15
N ALA A 268 9.42 0.53 24.20
CA ALA A 268 9.91 -0.83 24.50
C ALA A 268 11.45 -0.95 24.42
N ALA A 269 12.19 0.14 24.64
CA ALA A 269 13.67 0.16 24.56
C ALA A 269 14.37 0.83 25.75
N SER A 270 13.78 0.82 26.97
CA SER A 270 14.48 1.29 28.18
C SER A 270 14.74 0.24 29.26
N ASP A 271 14.28 -1.00 29.11
CA ASP A 271 14.39 -1.98 30.21
C ASP A 271 15.36 -3.11 29.85
N ILE A 272 16.60 -2.75 29.48
CA ILE A 272 17.78 -3.60 29.65
C ILE A 272 18.96 -2.68 29.99
N LEU A 273 19.03 -2.25 31.25
CA LEU A 273 20.27 -1.88 31.94
C LEU A 273 19.93 -1.70 33.43
N HIS A 274 19.83 -2.83 34.13
CA HIS A 274 20.28 -2.98 35.52
C HIS A 274 20.45 -4.45 35.87
#